data_AF-A0A925WKI7-F1
#
_entry.id   AF-A0A925WKI7-F1
#
_cell.length_a   1.000
_cell.length_b   1.000
_cell.length_c   1.000
_cell.angle_alpha   90.00
_cell.angle_beta   90.00
_cell.angle_gamma   90.00
#
_symmetry.space_group_name_H-M   'P 1'
#
loop_
_entity.id
_entity.type
_entity.pdbx_description
1 polymer ?
#
loop_
_entity_poly.entity_id
_entity_poly.type
_entity_poly.pdbx_seq_one_letter_code
_entity_poly.pdbx_strand_id
1 'polypeptide(L)'
;MATSFASNGTPHWVTRRRITLWVLLVVGLMSATMLTYNGQLEIADQMQYFDAVSSQARFSDHKIDLALWERLPLDFPRRDPLPLRPTIAEPGFILAAAPLHWLAERIPGIGLVHTTFLFNIAACALISGVVFWYALALGFSERVAVLGAVSLSLLTIMLPYSQTFFREPLMMLWLSLAAVYIERAQQVARPPAFLYIAFALLLLWVAFMSKDALLLALPGIAVLLTPDALWRRRFVRRGAALLLFTLGAAAIMMAFTDVLSGLSRRTLPIDLLFDPEYTRTALHTYVFSPG
;
A
#
# COMPACT_ATOMS: atom_id res chain seq x y z
N MET A 1 -16.24 -26.27 -8.11
CA MET A 1 -17.47 -26.00 -7.35
C MET A 1 -17.96 -24.63 -7.79
N ALA A 2 -18.76 -24.57 -8.86
CA ALA A 2 -19.21 -23.32 -9.46
C ALA A 2 -20.73 -23.25 -9.28
N THR A 3 -21.15 -22.61 -8.19
CA THR A 3 -22.56 -22.30 -7.96
C THR A 3 -22.93 -21.10 -8.82
N SER A 4 -23.93 -21.31 -9.68
CA SER A 4 -24.68 -20.29 -10.40
C SER A 4 -25.14 -19.17 -9.45
N PHE A 5 -24.54 -17.99 -9.59
CA PHE A 5 -24.94 -16.76 -8.89
C PHE A 5 -25.43 -15.72 -9.90
N ALA A 6 -26.55 -16.02 -10.55
CA ALA A 6 -27.31 -15.04 -11.32
C ALA A 6 -28.64 -14.78 -10.61
N SER A 7 -28.59 -14.05 -9.49
CA SER A 7 -29.77 -13.42 -8.90
C SER A 7 -29.53 -11.92 -8.86
N ASN A 8 -30.42 -11.14 -9.51
CA ASN A 8 -30.44 -9.68 -9.56
C ASN A 8 -30.80 -9.03 -8.21
N GLY A 9 -30.13 -9.44 -7.13
CA GLY A 9 -30.31 -8.94 -5.78
C GLY A 9 -29.05 -8.24 -5.28
N THR A 10 -29.21 -7.41 -4.25
CA THR A 10 -28.09 -6.89 -3.48
C THR A 10 -27.10 -8.01 -3.14
N PRO A 11 -25.79 -7.71 -3.08
CA PRO A 11 -24.81 -8.75 -2.82
C PRO A 11 -25.17 -9.44 -1.50
N HIS A 12 -25.51 -10.73 -1.55
CA HIS A 12 -26.02 -11.50 -0.40
C HIS A 12 -25.03 -11.51 0.79
N TRP A 13 -23.79 -11.11 0.56
CA TRP A 13 -22.76 -11.01 1.56
C TRP A 13 -22.69 -9.65 2.27
N VAL A 14 -23.42 -8.63 1.83
CA VAL A 14 -23.55 -7.34 2.54
C VAL A 14 -24.84 -7.38 3.36
N THR A 15 -24.69 -7.68 4.65
CA THR A 15 -25.81 -7.66 5.61
C THR A 15 -25.50 -6.68 6.74
N ARG A 16 -26.54 -6.14 7.39
CA ARG A 16 -26.35 -5.24 8.56
C ARG A 16 -25.42 -5.86 9.61
N ARG A 17 -25.61 -7.16 9.90
CA ARG A 17 -24.76 -7.93 10.82
C ARG A 17 -23.29 -7.91 10.40
N ARG A 18 -22.99 -8.10 9.11
CA ARG A 18 -21.62 -8.09 8.60
C ARG A 18 -20.99 -6.71 8.56
N ILE A 19 -21.79 -5.67 8.34
CA ILE A 19 -21.34 -4.27 8.47
C ILE A 19 -20.98 -3.99 9.93
N THR A 20 -21.82 -4.35 10.89
CA THR A 20 -21.50 -4.20 12.32
C THR A 20 -20.23 -4.97 12.68
N LEU A 21 -20.09 -6.22 12.20
CA LEU A 21 -18.89 -7.02 12.44
C LEU A 21 -17.64 -6.36 11.84
N TRP A 22 -17.73 -5.80 10.64
CA TRP A 22 -16.64 -5.06 9.99
C TRP A 22 -16.25 -3.81 10.78
N VAL A 23 -17.21 -3.02 11.26
CA VAL A 23 -16.93 -1.83 12.09
C VAL A 23 -16.24 -2.26 13.39
N LEU A 24 -16.78 -3.26 14.08
CA LEU A 24 -16.19 -3.78 15.32
C LEU A 24 -14.78 -4.33 15.10
N LEU A 25 -14.55 -5.00 13.97
CA LEU A 25 -13.24 -5.52 13.58
C LEU A 25 -12.25 -4.37 13.35
N VAL A 26 -12.60 -3.37 12.53
CA VAL A 26 -11.71 -2.24 12.24
C VAL A 26 -11.39 -1.45 13.50
N VAL A 27 -12.40 -1.08 14.29
CA VAL A 27 -12.21 -0.35 15.55
C VAL A 27 -11.41 -1.19 16.55
N GLY A 28 -11.72 -2.48 16.70
CA GLY A 28 -11.01 -3.39 17.59
C GLY A 28 -9.53 -3.57 17.19
N LEU A 29 -9.24 -3.64 15.89
CA LEU A 29 -7.86 -3.70 15.40
C LEU A 29 -7.12 -2.38 15.63
N MET A 30 -7.74 -1.24 15.39
CA MET A 30 -7.16 0.07 15.74
C MET A 30 -6.84 0.16 17.23
N SER A 31 -7.76 -0.29 18.10
CA SER A 31 -7.52 -0.32 19.55
C SER A 31 -6.40 -1.28 19.94
N ALA A 32 -6.29 -2.45 19.28
CA ALA A 32 -5.24 -3.41 19.55
C ALA A 32 -3.86 -2.89 19.13
N THR A 33 -3.74 -2.30 17.94
CA THR A 33 -2.46 -1.73 17.46
C THR A 33 -2.03 -0.52 18.29
N MET A 34 -2.98 0.29 18.78
CA MET A 34 -2.72 1.38 19.74
C MET A 34 -2.01 0.93 21.02
N LEU A 35 -2.18 -0.33 21.47
CA LEU A 35 -1.46 -0.84 22.66
C LEU A 35 0.06 -0.89 22.47
N THR A 36 0.50 -0.92 21.23
CA THR A 36 1.93 -1.00 20.86
C THR A 36 2.45 0.30 20.25
N TYR A 37 1.59 1.33 20.19
CA TYR A 37 1.91 2.59 19.53
C TYR A 37 2.80 3.49 20.41
N ASN A 38 3.92 3.97 19.85
CA ASN A 38 4.89 4.80 20.57
C ASN A 38 5.07 6.22 19.99
N GLY A 39 4.61 6.47 18.76
CA GLY A 39 4.73 7.77 18.08
C GLY A 39 6.16 8.25 17.83
N GLN A 40 7.13 7.35 17.70
CA GLN A 40 8.55 7.71 17.51
C GLN A 40 8.94 7.83 16.04
N LEU A 41 9.74 8.85 15.73
CA LEU A 41 10.38 9.01 14.43
C LEU A 41 11.68 8.20 14.40
N GLU A 42 11.63 7.00 13.84
CA GLU A 42 12.75 6.05 13.90
C GLU A 42 13.69 6.13 12.68
N ILE A 43 13.17 6.50 11.51
CA ILE A 43 13.90 6.41 10.23
C ILE A 43 13.79 7.75 9.50
N ALA A 44 14.88 8.16 8.85
CA ALA A 44 15.00 9.39 8.05
C ALA A 44 13.83 9.60 7.06
N ASP A 45 13.42 8.55 6.37
CA ASP A 45 12.30 8.61 5.42
C ASP A 45 10.99 9.07 6.09
N GLN A 46 10.71 8.57 7.30
CA GLN A 46 9.51 8.97 8.05
C GLN A 46 9.56 10.45 8.43
N MET A 47 10.74 10.94 8.82
CA MET A 47 10.94 12.34 9.14
C MET A 47 10.72 13.22 7.91
N GLN A 48 11.29 12.85 6.76
CA GLN A 48 11.08 13.56 5.50
C GLN A 48 9.60 13.59 5.09
N TYR A 49 8.84 12.52 5.33
CA TYR A 49 7.43 12.46 4.99
C TYR A 49 6.56 13.30 5.94
N PHE A 50 6.83 13.19 7.24
CA PHE A 50 6.18 14.01 8.26
C PHE A 50 6.39 15.50 7.98
N ASP A 51 7.61 15.86 7.58
CA ASP A 51 7.98 17.23 7.26
C ASP A 51 7.22 17.78 6.05
N ALA A 52 7.15 17.00 4.97
CA ALA A 52 6.36 17.37 3.81
C ALA A 52 4.85 17.48 4.11
N VAL A 53 4.33 16.68 5.04
CA VAL A 53 2.94 16.80 5.52
C VAL A 53 2.73 18.08 6.33
N SER A 54 3.69 18.46 7.17
CA SER A 54 3.70 19.75 7.90
C SER A 54 3.68 20.93 6.93
N SER A 55 4.60 20.94 5.95
CA SER A 55 4.66 21.97 4.91
C SER A 55 3.38 22.05 4.09
N GLN A 56 2.78 20.90 3.75
CA GLN A 56 1.50 20.89 3.04
C GLN A 56 0.38 21.51 3.89
N ALA A 57 0.34 21.20 5.19
CA ALA A 57 -0.68 21.72 6.11
C ALA A 57 -0.55 23.23 6.35
N ARG A 58 0.67 23.78 6.33
CA ARG A 58 0.95 25.20 6.64
C ARG A 58 1.05 26.09 5.41
N PHE A 59 1.72 25.61 4.37
CA PHE A 59 2.18 26.40 3.24
C PHE A 59 1.63 25.92 1.89
N SER A 60 0.91 24.78 1.87
CA SER A 60 0.42 24.15 0.62
C SER A 60 1.55 23.83 -0.36
N ASP A 61 2.71 23.41 0.15
CA ASP A 61 3.81 22.87 -0.64
C ASP A 61 4.29 21.52 -0.09
N HIS A 62 5.12 20.81 -0.85
CA HIS A 62 5.66 19.49 -0.47
C HIS A 62 7.16 19.55 -0.21
N LYS A 63 7.64 20.64 0.39
CA LYS A 63 9.06 20.85 0.70
C LYS A 63 9.39 20.39 2.12
N ILE A 64 10.67 20.15 2.36
CA ILE A 64 11.23 19.66 3.62
C ILE A 64 11.79 20.88 4.38
N ASP A 65 11.07 21.36 5.40
CA ASP A 65 11.47 22.53 6.20
C ASP A 65 12.01 22.17 7.59
N LEU A 66 11.32 21.34 8.38
CA LEU A 66 11.72 20.93 9.73
C LEU A 66 12.95 20.02 9.75
N ALA A 67 13.12 19.19 8.72
CA ALA A 67 14.22 18.23 8.59
C ALA A 67 15.39 18.77 7.76
N LEU A 68 15.44 20.09 7.50
CA LEU A 68 16.50 20.73 6.73
C LEU A 68 17.90 20.45 7.28
N TRP A 69 18.02 20.27 8.61
CA TRP A 69 19.28 19.99 9.27
C TRP A 69 19.89 18.62 8.90
N GLU A 70 19.07 17.67 8.44
CA GLU A 70 19.56 16.35 8.03
C GLU A 70 20.29 16.41 6.68
N ARG A 71 19.85 17.29 5.78
CA ARG A 71 20.43 17.48 4.45
C ARG A 71 20.41 18.96 4.07
N LEU A 72 21.39 19.69 4.60
CA LEU A 72 21.59 21.11 4.32
C LEU A 72 21.77 21.32 2.80
N PRO A 73 21.12 22.34 2.21
CA PRO A 73 21.39 22.74 0.83
C PRO A 73 22.85 23.14 0.68
N LEU A 74 23.52 22.60 -0.34
CA LEU A 74 24.91 22.97 -0.65
C LEU A 74 24.99 24.23 -1.52
N ASP A 75 23.90 24.54 -2.25
CA ASP A 75 23.78 25.68 -3.14
C ASP A 75 22.63 26.61 -2.71
N PHE A 76 22.90 27.92 -2.69
CA PHE A 76 21.94 28.97 -2.35
C PHE A 76 21.73 29.90 -3.55
N PRO A 77 20.95 29.47 -4.57
CA PRO A 77 20.75 30.28 -5.76
C PRO A 77 20.03 31.59 -5.42
N ARG A 78 20.49 32.71 -6.00
CA ARG A 78 19.91 34.06 -5.74
C ARG A 78 18.40 34.17 -6.01
N ARG A 79 17.83 33.27 -6.82
CA ARG A 79 16.39 33.24 -7.16
C ARG A 79 15.55 32.41 -6.19
N ASP A 80 16.17 31.60 -5.34
CA ASP A 80 15.50 30.82 -4.31
C ASP A 80 16.27 30.94 -2.98
N PRO A 81 15.98 31.98 -2.18
CA PRO A 81 16.72 32.27 -0.95
C PRO A 81 16.55 31.19 0.14
N LEU A 82 15.55 30.29 -0.02
CA LEU A 82 15.32 29.12 0.83
C LEU A 82 15.17 27.89 -0.07
N PRO A 83 16.29 27.33 -0.57
CA PRO A 83 16.30 26.20 -1.51
C PRO A 83 15.94 24.89 -0.80
N LEU A 84 14.74 24.84 -0.21
CA LEU A 84 14.21 23.66 0.45
C LEU A 84 13.98 22.58 -0.60
N ARG A 85 14.47 21.38 -0.29
CA ARG A 85 14.39 20.23 -1.18
C ARG A 85 12.93 19.72 -1.24
N PRO A 86 12.42 19.32 -2.41
CA PRO A 86 11.14 18.63 -2.49
C PRO A 86 11.22 17.26 -1.81
N THR A 87 10.09 16.78 -1.31
CA THR A 87 9.99 15.42 -0.77
C THR A 87 10.16 14.34 -1.85
N ILE A 88 10.61 13.16 -1.43
CA ILE A 88 10.65 11.95 -2.28
C ILE A 88 9.32 11.20 -2.26
N ALA A 89 8.39 11.58 -1.36
CA ALA A 89 7.06 11.00 -1.26
C ALA A 89 6.15 11.47 -2.39
N GLU A 90 5.26 10.60 -2.86
CA GLU A 90 4.23 10.99 -3.82
C GLU A 90 3.17 11.87 -3.15
N PRO A 91 2.60 12.82 -3.91
CA PRO A 91 1.69 13.82 -3.38
C PRO A 91 0.41 13.23 -2.76
N GLY A 92 -0.08 12.08 -3.25
CA GLY A 92 -1.31 11.48 -2.75
C GLY A 92 -1.22 11.08 -1.28
N PHE A 93 -0.06 10.59 -0.83
CA PHE A 93 0.16 10.28 0.58
C PHE A 93 0.20 11.55 1.44
N ILE A 94 0.94 12.57 0.99
CA ILE A 94 1.10 13.84 1.70
C ILE A 94 -0.26 14.53 1.90
N LEU A 95 -1.05 14.62 0.83
CA LEU A 95 -2.37 15.23 0.85
C LEU A 95 -3.36 14.46 1.74
N ALA A 96 -3.28 13.13 1.76
CA ALA A 96 -4.18 12.30 2.56
C ALA A 96 -3.90 12.40 4.06
N ALA A 97 -2.63 12.58 4.46
CA ALA A 97 -2.24 12.66 5.86
C ALA A 97 -2.31 14.09 6.45
N ALA A 98 -2.19 15.13 5.61
CA ALA A 98 -2.24 16.54 6.01
C ALA A 98 -3.42 16.95 6.91
N PRO A 99 -4.66 16.44 6.72
CA PRO A 99 -5.77 16.78 7.60
C PRO A 99 -5.56 16.42 9.08
N LEU A 100 -4.89 15.30 9.36
CA LEU A 100 -4.60 14.89 10.74
C LEU A 100 -3.52 15.77 11.37
N HIS A 101 -2.50 16.13 10.61
CA HIS A 101 -1.48 17.08 11.07
C HIS A 101 -2.09 18.46 11.34
N TRP A 102 -2.87 18.98 10.40
CA TRP A 102 -3.58 20.26 10.52
C TRP A 102 -4.50 20.32 11.74
N LEU A 103 -5.17 19.22 12.06
CA LEU A 103 -6.01 19.07 13.24
C LEU A 103 -5.17 19.08 14.51
N ALA A 104 -4.05 18.36 14.51
CA ALA A 104 -3.13 18.27 15.64
C ALA A 104 -2.56 19.63 16.05
N GLU A 105 -2.27 20.51 15.08
CA GLU A 105 -1.80 21.88 15.34
C GLU A 105 -2.81 22.77 16.05
N ARG A 106 -4.11 22.47 15.94
CA ARG A 106 -5.19 23.33 16.45
C ARG A 106 -5.71 22.92 17.81
N ILE A 107 -5.35 21.73 18.27
CA ILE A 107 -5.81 21.22 19.55
C ILE A 107 -4.65 21.29 20.55
N PRO A 108 -4.72 22.17 21.56
CA PRO A 108 -3.66 22.25 22.55
C PRO A 108 -3.59 20.96 23.36
N GLY A 109 -2.37 20.49 23.64
CA GLY A 109 -2.12 19.32 24.49
C GLY A 109 -2.11 17.97 23.77
N ILE A 110 -2.30 17.91 22.45
CA ILE A 110 -2.07 16.68 21.67
C ILE A 110 -0.76 16.75 20.88
N GLY A 111 -0.06 15.62 20.79
CA GLY A 111 1.24 15.55 20.10
C GLY A 111 1.08 15.50 18.58
N LEU A 112 1.79 16.38 17.86
CA LEU A 112 1.72 16.47 16.39
C LEU A 112 2.07 15.15 15.69
N VAL A 113 3.24 14.59 16.01
CA VAL A 113 3.69 13.29 15.49
C VAL A 113 2.69 12.20 15.88
N HIS A 114 2.24 12.24 17.13
CA HIS A 114 1.34 11.24 17.68
C HIS A 114 0.02 11.16 16.92
N THR A 115 -0.61 12.31 16.69
CA THR A 115 -1.87 12.40 15.97
C THR A 115 -1.71 12.10 14.48
N THR A 116 -0.60 12.54 13.86
CA THR A 116 -0.36 12.32 12.42
C THR A 116 -0.17 10.85 12.10
N PHE A 117 0.54 10.11 12.96
CA PHE A 117 0.80 8.68 12.75
C PHE A 117 -0.44 7.79 12.95
N LEU A 118 -1.52 8.30 13.58
CA LEU A 118 -2.82 7.62 13.61
C LEU A 118 -3.35 7.32 12.20
N PHE A 119 -2.87 8.07 11.19
CA PHE A 119 -3.16 7.80 9.78
C PHE A 119 -2.87 6.34 9.39
N ASN A 120 -1.65 5.85 9.68
CA ASN A 120 -1.25 4.50 9.30
C ASN A 120 -1.93 3.42 10.15
N ILE A 121 -2.26 3.75 11.39
CA ILE A 121 -3.04 2.86 12.27
C ILE A 121 -4.43 2.64 11.70
N ALA A 122 -5.09 3.72 11.26
CA ALA A 122 -6.36 3.64 10.57
C ALA A 122 -6.22 2.91 9.21
N ALA A 123 -5.19 3.23 8.42
CA ALA A 123 -4.97 2.60 7.12
C ALA A 123 -4.78 1.08 7.25
N CYS A 124 -3.90 0.61 8.14
CA CYS A 124 -3.66 -0.82 8.38
C CYS A 124 -4.92 -1.57 8.86
N ALA A 125 -5.71 -0.97 9.74
CA ALA A 125 -6.98 -1.56 10.18
C ALA A 125 -8.00 -1.62 9.02
N LEU A 126 -8.08 -0.57 8.19
CA LEU A 126 -8.94 -0.54 7.01
C LEU A 126 -8.54 -1.57 5.96
N ILE A 127 -7.24 -1.78 5.71
CA ILE A 127 -6.74 -2.86 4.83
C ILE A 127 -7.29 -4.20 5.31
N SER A 128 -7.19 -4.47 6.61
CA SER A 128 -7.70 -5.71 7.20
C SER A 128 -9.23 -5.82 7.07
N GLY A 129 -9.95 -4.71 7.22
CA GLY A 129 -11.38 -4.64 6.95
C GLY A 129 -11.75 -4.90 5.49
N VAL A 130 -10.94 -4.44 4.54
CA VAL A 130 -11.11 -4.72 3.10
C VAL A 130 -10.88 -6.21 2.82
N VAL A 131 -9.85 -6.81 3.43
CA VAL A 131 -9.59 -8.25 3.33
C VAL A 131 -10.73 -9.09 3.91
N PHE A 132 -11.36 -8.65 5.00
CA PHE A 132 -12.58 -9.27 5.50
C PHE A 132 -13.68 -9.31 4.43
N TRP A 133 -13.96 -8.17 3.77
CA TRP A 133 -14.94 -8.12 2.69
C TRP A 133 -14.52 -8.94 1.47
N TYR A 134 -13.23 -8.95 1.16
CA TYR A 134 -12.69 -9.73 0.04
C TYR A 134 -12.82 -11.24 0.28
N ALA A 135 -12.55 -11.72 1.50
CA ALA A 135 -12.76 -13.12 1.85
C ALA A 135 -14.25 -13.51 1.74
N LEU A 136 -15.17 -12.66 2.22
CA LEU A 136 -16.60 -12.88 2.03
C LEU A 136 -16.99 -12.88 0.54
N ALA A 137 -16.35 -12.04 -0.27
CA ALA A 137 -16.57 -11.98 -1.72
C ALA A 137 -16.20 -13.27 -2.44
N LEU A 138 -15.17 -13.96 -1.94
CA LEU A 138 -14.71 -15.26 -2.43
C LEU A 138 -15.54 -16.44 -1.89
N GLY A 139 -16.55 -16.17 -1.06
CA GLY A 139 -17.45 -17.20 -0.51
C GLY A 139 -16.94 -17.85 0.78
N PHE A 140 -15.90 -17.32 1.42
CA PHE A 140 -15.46 -17.81 2.73
C PHE A 140 -16.48 -17.48 3.83
N SER A 141 -16.44 -18.28 4.90
CA SER A 141 -17.28 -18.03 6.08
C SER A 141 -16.82 -16.77 6.84
N GLU A 142 -17.74 -16.16 7.59
CA GLU A 142 -17.43 -14.99 8.45
C GLU A 142 -16.27 -15.25 9.42
N ARG A 143 -16.18 -16.48 9.96
CA ARG A 143 -15.09 -16.87 10.86
C ARG A 143 -13.73 -16.82 10.16
N VAL A 144 -13.64 -17.37 8.95
CA VAL A 144 -12.41 -17.36 8.15
C VAL A 144 -12.04 -15.93 7.76
N ALA A 145 -13.02 -15.11 7.37
CA ALA A 145 -12.79 -13.70 7.04
C ALA A 145 -12.26 -12.90 8.24
N VAL A 146 -12.83 -13.08 9.44
CA VAL A 146 -12.35 -12.42 10.67
C VAL A 146 -10.95 -12.90 11.03
N LEU A 147 -10.72 -14.22 11.04
CA LEU A 147 -9.40 -14.78 11.37
C LEU A 147 -8.32 -14.30 10.39
N GLY A 148 -8.63 -14.25 9.09
CA GLY A 148 -7.72 -13.74 8.07
C GLY A 148 -7.38 -12.27 8.27
N ALA A 149 -8.37 -11.42 8.55
CA ALA A 149 -8.16 -10.00 8.81
C ALA A 149 -7.36 -9.75 10.11
N VAL A 150 -7.67 -10.47 11.19
CA VAL A 150 -6.92 -10.38 12.46
C VAL A 150 -5.48 -10.86 12.28
N SER A 151 -5.29 -12.00 11.61
CA SER A 151 -3.96 -12.54 11.34
C SER A 151 -3.14 -11.57 10.49
N LEU A 152 -3.73 -10.97 9.45
CA LEU A 152 -3.06 -9.97 8.63
C LEU A 152 -2.58 -8.78 9.48
N SER A 153 -3.45 -8.22 10.33
CA SER A 153 -3.10 -7.02 11.09
C SER A 153 -2.10 -7.27 12.22
N LEU A 154 -2.19 -8.41 12.90
CA LEU A 154 -1.46 -8.65 14.16
C LEU A 154 -0.29 -9.63 14.04
N LEU A 155 -0.30 -10.49 13.01
CA LEU A 155 0.67 -11.58 12.85
C LEU A 155 1.52 -11.42 11.59
N THR A 156 1.55 -10.21 11.01
CA THR A 156 2.38 -9.90 9.84
C THR A 156 3.07 -8.54 10.00
N ILE A 157 3.82 -8.14 8.98
CA ILE A 157 4.47 -6.84 8.88
C ILE A 157 3.50 -5.65 8.99
N MET A 158 2.18 -5.84 8.85
CA MET A 158 1.21 -4.77 9.07
C MET A 158 1.25 -4.19 10.48
N LEU A 159 1.60 -4.97 11.50
CA LEU A 159 1.72 -4.47 12.86
C LEU A 159 2.83 -3.41 12.99
N PRO A 160 4.09 -3.70 12.63
CA PRO A 160 5.12 -2.66 12.65
C PRO A 160 4.82 -1.51 11.67
N TYR A 161 4.26 -1.79 10.48
CA TYR A 161 3.85 -0.71 9.56
C TYR A 161 2.83 0.26 10.16
N SER A 162 1.94 -0.23 11.05
CA SER A 162 0.98 0.62 11.74
C SER A 162 1.64 1.62 12.70
N GLN A 163 2.84 1.33 13.18
CA GLN A 163 3.59 2.19 14.12
C GLN A 163 4.48 3.21 13.41
N THR A 164 4.75 2.99 12.12
CA THR A 164 5.60 3.85 11.28
C THR A 164 4.77 4.82 10.44
N PHE A 165 5.38 5.88 9.91
CA PHE A 165 4.73 6.82 8.98
C PHE A 165 5.18 6.64 7.52
N PHE A 166 5.06 5.41 7.04
CA PHE A 166 5.33 5.03 5.65
C PHE A 166 4.08 5.20 4.74
N ARG A 167 4.30 5.34 3.43
CA ARG A 167 3.25 5.55 2.41
C ARG A 167 2.61 4.25 1.89
N GLU A 168 3.27 3.13 2.16
CA GLU A 168 2.94 1.77 1.74
C GLU A 168 1.56 1.31 2.22
N PRO A 169 1.15 1.55 3.49
CA PRO A 169 -0.20 1.17 3.94
C PRO A 169 -1.30 1.86 3.12
N LEU A 170 -1.12 3.12 2.76
CA LEU A 170 -2.11 3.84 1.96
C LEU A 170 -2.22 3.26 0.54
N MET A 171 -1.08 3.01 -0.12
CA MET A 171 -1.05 2.31 -1.42
C MET A 171 -1.76 0.95 -1.34
N MET A 172 -1.46 0.15 -0.29
CA MET A 172 -2.03 -1.18 -0.10
C MET A 172 -3.54 -1.13 0.18
N LEU A 173 -4.04 -0.11 0.89
CA LEU A 173 -5.46 0.12 1.11
C LEU A 173 -6.19 0.31 -0.23
N TRP A 174 -5.69 1.19 -1.09
CA TRP A 174 -6.30 1.47 -2.38
C TRP A 174 -6.18 0.29 -3.34
N LEU A 175 -5.03 -0.41 -3.36
CA LEU A 175 -4.81 -1.61 -4.16
C LEU A 175 -5.76 -2.76 -3.75
N SER A 176 -5.91 -3.01 -2.45
CA SER A 176 -6.81 -4.06 -1.95
C SER A 176 -8.28 -3.74 -2.25
N LEU A 177 -8.69 -2.47 -2.14
CA LEU A 177 -10.01 -2.03 -2.60
C LEU A 177 -10.17 -2.26 -4.10
N ALA A 178 -9.20 -1.86 -4.92
CA ALA A 178 -9.24 -2.09 -6.37
C ALA A 178 -9.41 -3.58 -6.69
N ALA A 179 -8.73 -4.47 -5.96
CA ALA A 179 -8.87 -5.90 -6.12
C ALA A 179 -10.29 -6.40 -5.85
N VAL A 180 -10.95 -5.90 -4.79
CA VAL A 180 -12.36 -6.21 -4.51
C VAL A 180 -13.26 -5.76 -5.67
N TYR A 181 -13.03 -4.57 -6.23
CA TYR A 181 -13.84 -4.06 -7.34
C TYR A 181 -13.62 -4.82 -8.64
N ILE A 182 -12.39 -5.26 -8.95
CA ILE A 182 -12.10 -6.10 -10.12
C ILE A 182 -12.77 -7.48 -9.97
N GLU A 183 -12.70 -8.08 -8.79
CA GLU A 183 -13.39 -9.35 -8.50
C GLU A 183 -14.91 -9.19 -8.70
N ARG A 184 -15.48 -8.07 -8.21
CA ARG A 184 -16.90 -7.75 -8.38
C ARG A 184 -17.29 -7.61 -9.85
N ALA A 185 -16.46 -6.95 -10.65
CA ALA A 185 -16.72 -6.76 -12.07
C ALA A 185 -16.85 -8.09 -12.83
N GLN A 186 -16.16 -9.14 -12.37
CA GLN A 186 -16.24 -10.48 -12.98
C GLN A 186 -17.48 -11.26 -12.56
N GLN A 187 -18.03 -10.99 -11.37
CA GLN A 187 -19.18 -11.70 -10.82
C GLN A 187 -20.53 -11.15 -11.32
N VAL A 188 -20.58 -9.92 -11.85
CA VAL A 188 -21.83 -9.24 -12.22
C VAL A 188 -22.03 -9.23 -13.75
N ALA A 189 -23.15 -9.77 -14.24
CA ALA A 189 -23.54 -9.61 -15.64
C ALA A 189 -23.93 -8.14 -15.93
N ARG A 190 -23.60 -7.64 -17.14
CA ARG A 190 -23.83 -6.26 -17.64
C ARG A 190 -25.17 -5.64 -17.18
N PRO A 191 -25.30 -4.30 -17.03
CA PRO A 191 -24.35 -3.21 -17.31
C PRO A 191 -23.45 -2.67 -16.17
N PRO A 192 -23.61 -2.95 -14.85
CA PRO A 192 -22.81 -2.27 -13.83
C PRO A 192 -21.33 -2.71 -13.76
N ALA A 193 -20.92 -3.72 -14.53
CA ALA A 193 -19.53 -4.21 -14.58
C ALA A 193 -18.52 -3.11 -14.99
N PHE A 194 -18.87 -2.24 -15.93
CA PHE A 194 -17.95 -1.17 -16.35
C PHE A 194 -17.71 -0.15 -15.22
N LEU A 195 -18.71 0.11 -14.37
CA LEU A 195 -18.56 1.01 -13.23
C LEU A 195 -17.57 0.43 -12.22
N TYR A 196 -17.67 -0.88 -11.93
CA TYR A 196 -16.71 -1.52 -11.02
C TYR A 196 -15.28 -1.45 -11.55
N ILE A 197 -15.08 -1.66 -12.87
CA ILE A 197 -13.75 -1.50 -13.49
C ILE A 197 -13.30 -0.03 -13.46
N ALA A 198 -14.17 0.93 -13.77
CA ALA A 198 -13.82 2.35 -13.72
C ALA A 198 -13.41 2.77 -12.29
N PHE A 199 -14.14 2.31 -11.27
CA PHE A 199 -13.77 2.52 -9.87
C PHE A 199 -12.45 1.84 -9.51
N ALA A 200 -12.21 0.61 -9.97
CA ALA A 200 -10.94 -0.06 -9.74
C ALA A 200 -9.77 0.71 -10.38
N LEU A 201 -9.93 1.21 -11.60
CA LEU A 201 -8.91 2.03 -12.27
C LEU A 201 -8.64 3.34 -11.53
N LEU A 202 -9.68 4.00 -11.03
CA LEU A 202 -9.54 5.18 -10.17
C LEU A 202 -8.75 4.84 -8.90
N LEU A 203 -9.09 3.74 -8.23
CA LEU A 203 -8.40 3.30 -7.01
C LEU A 203 -6.94 2.94 -7.29
N LEU A 204 -6.64 2.30 -8.44
CA LEU A 204 -5.26 2.04 -8.86
C LEU A 204 -4.49 3.34 -9.13
N TRP A 205 -5.14 4.34 -9.74
CA TRP A 205 -4.52 5.65 -9.92
C TRP A 205 -4.24 6.32 -8.57
N VAL A 206 -5.16 6.28 -7.61
CA VAL A 206 -4.93 6.80 -6.25
C VAL A 206 -3.83 6.01 -5.52
N ALA A 207 -3.77 4.69 -5.70
CA ALA A 207 -2.68 3.86 -5.18
C ALA A 207 -1.32 4.29 -5.75
N PHE A 208 -1.25 4.55 -7.05
CA PHE A 208 -0.04 5.04 -7.73
C PHE A 208 0.37 6.42 -7.23
N MET A 209 -0.61 7.31 -7.03
CA MET A 209 -0.38 8.63 -6.40
C MET A 209 0.06 8.53 -4.93
N SER A 210 -0.12 7.38 -4.29
CA SER A 210 0.35 7.13 -2.92
C SER A 210 1.75 6.50 -2.89
N LYS A 211 2.06 5.62 -3.87
CA LYS A 211 3.38 5.02 -4.06
C LYS A 211 3.55 4.45 -5.48
N ASP A 212 4.65 4.78 -6.14
CA ASP A 212 5.00 4.29 -7.47
C ASP A 212 5.23 2.76 -7.55
N ALA A 213 5.63 2.14 -6.44
CA ALA A 213 5.83 0.70 -6.29
C ALA A 213 4.58 -0.14 -6.59
N LEU A 214 3.40 0.49 -6.76
CA LEU A 214 2.22 -0.16 -7.35
C LEU A 214 2.54 -0.89 -8.65
N LEU A 215 3.49 -0.39 -9.45
CA LEU A 215 3.89 -1.03 -10.71
C LEU A 215 4.35 -2.48 -10.52
N LEU A 216 4.89 -2.82 -9.35
CA LEU A 216 5.28 -4.19 -8.99
C LEU A 216 4.06 -5.11 -8.80
N ALA A 217 2.88 -4.56 -8.53
CA ALA A 217 1.63 -5.31 -8.40
C ALA A 217 0.93 -5.60 -9.74
N LEU A 218 1.40 -5.02 -10.86
CA LEU A 218 0.78 -5.20 -12.18
C LEU A 218 0.64 -6.67 -12.61
N PRO A 219 1.61 -7.57 -12.40
CA PRO A 219 1.42 -8.98 -12.70
C PRO A 219 0.28 -9.62 -11.92
N GLY A 220 0.13 -9.26 -10.63
CA GLY A 220 -0.98 -9.70 -9.79
C GLY A 220 -2.32 -9.16 -10.27
N ILE A 221 -2.37 -7.89 -10.68
CA ILE A 221 -3.58 -7.27 -11.26
C ILE A 221 -3.95 -7.95 -12.58
N ALA A 222 -2.97 -8.29 -13.43
CA ALA A 222 -3.22 -9.01 -14.69
C ALA A 222 -3.80 -10.41 -14.43
N VAL A 223 -3.28 -11.12 -13.42
CA VAL A 223 -3.85 -12.40 -12.94
C VAL A 223 -5.29 -12.21 -12.49
N LEU A 224 -5.55 -11.16 -11.72
CA LEU A 224 -6.88 -10.85 -11.20
C LEU A 224 -7.87 -10.52 -12.32
N LEU A 225 -7.46 -9.78 -13.35
CA LEU A 225 -8.30 -9.42 -14.50
C LEU A 225 -8.56 -10.60 -15.44
N THR A 226 -7.85 -11.72 -15.28
CA THR A 226 -7.98 -12.88 -16.17
C THR A 226 -9.24 -13.68 -15.83
N PRO A 227 -10.22 -13.79 -16.74
CA PRO A 227 -11.45 -14.53 -16.46
C PRO A 227 -11.20 -16.02 -16.17
N ASP A 228 -12.02 -16.61 -15.29
CA ASP A 228 -11.98 -18.04 -14.92
C ASP A 228 -11.94 -19.00 -16.12
N ALA A 229 -12.62 -18.65 -17.21
CA ALA A 229 -12.64 -19.45 -18.43
C ALA A 229 -11.24 -19.58 -19.07
N LEU A 230 -10.41 -18.54 -18.98
CA LEU A 230 -9.03 -18.56 -19.47
C LEU A 230 -8.13 -19.33 -18.49
N TRP A 231 -8.32 -19.17 -17.19
CA TRP A 231 -7.56 -19.90 -16.16
C TRP A 231 -7.69 -21.42 -16.27
N ARG A 232 -8.84 -21.92 -16.74
CA ARG A 232 -9.05 -23.35 -17.02
C ARG A 232 -8.21 -23.90 -18.17
N ARG A 233 -7.69 -23.05 -19.06
CA ARG A 233 -6.86 -23.49 -20.19
C ARG A 233 -5.49 -23.92 -19.69
N ARG A 234 -5.08 -25.16 -20.02
CA ARG A 234 -3.81 -25.75 -19.56
C ARG A 234 -2.58 -24.89 -19.90
N PHE A 235 -2.60 -24.21 -21.04
CA PHE A 235 -1.48 -23.34 -21.45
C PHE A 235 -1.37 -22.08 -20.59
N VAL A 236 -2.48 -21.44 -20.20
CA VAL A 236 -2.48 -20.24 -19.34
C VAL A 236 -1.92 -20.60 -17.98
N ARG A 237 -2.39 -21.71 -17.38
CA ARG A 237 -1.89 -22.19 -16.08
C ARG A 237 -0.40 -22.55 -16.12
N ARG A 238 0.07 -23.19 -17.20
CA ARG A 238 1.49 -23.48 -17.40
C ARG A 238 2.32 -22.22 -17.61
N GLY A 239 1.82 -21.27 -18.39
CA GLY A 239 2.46 -19.99 -18.63
C GLY A 239 2.60 -19.17 -17.36
N ALA A 240 1.54 -19.08 -16.55
CA ALA A 240 1.57 -18.41 -15.25
C ALA A 240 2.51 -19.10 -14.26
N ALA A 241 2.47 -20.44 -14.17
CA ALA A 241 3.39 -21.18 -13.31
C ALA A 241 4.86 -20.99 -13.75
N LEU A 242 5.13 -21.01 -15.06
CA LEU A 242 6.46 -20.74 -15.60
C LEU A 242 6.88 -19.31 -15.31
N LEU A 243 6.00 -18.33 -15.49
CA LEU A 243 6.28 -16.93 -15.17
C LEU A 243 6.63 -16.76 -13.69
N LEU A 244 5.79 -17.27 -12.78
CA LEU A 244 6.05 -17.24 -11.34
C LEU A 244 7.36 -17.95 -10.97
N PHE A 245 7.63 -19.10 -11.59
CA PHE A 245 8.89 -19.81 -11.40
C PHE A 245 10.09 -18.99 -11.88
N THR A 246 10.00 -18.37 -13.07
CA THR A 246 11.09 -17.52 -13.60
C THR A 246 11.31 -16.27 -12.76
N LEU A 247 10.25 -15.63 -12.27
CA LEU A 247 10.34 -14.47 -11.39
C LEU A 247 10.95 -14.85 -10.04
N GLY A 248 10.52 -15.98 -9.45
CA GLY A 248 11.09 -16.50 -8.21
C GLY A 248 12.56 -16.89 -8.37
N ALA A 249 12.91 -17.59 -9.45
CA ALA A 249 14.28 -17.96 -9.75
C ALA A 249 15.16 -16.72 -10.01
N ALA A 250 14.65 -15.73 -10.74
CA ALA A 250 15.36 -14.46 -10.96
C ALA A 250 15.57 -13.71 -9.64
N ALA A 251 14.57 -13.61 -8.77
CA ALA A 251 14.70 -12.98 -7.46
C ALA A 251 15.75 -13.68 -6.58
N ILE A 252 15.74 -15.02 -6.54
CA ILE A 252 16.76 -15.81 -5.83
C ILE A 252 18.14 -15.60 -6.45
N MET A 253 18.25 -15.63 -7.78
CA MET A 253 19.51 -15.41 -8.48
C MET A 253 20.06 -14.02 -8.16
N MET A 254 19.24 -12.97 -8.25
CA MET A 254 19.62 -11.60 -7.93
C MET A 254 19.96 -11.40 -6.44
N ALA A 255 19.42 -12.21 -5.53
CA ALA A 255 19.80 -12.19 -4.12
C ALA A 255 21.25 -12.69 -3.89
N PHE A 256 21.73 -13.63 -4.72
CA PHE A 256 23.06 -14.26 -4.54
C PHE A 256 24.11 -13.81 -5.55
N THR A 257 23.71 -13.25 -6.68
CA THR A 257 24.61 -12.91 -7.78
C THR A 257 24.50 -11.44 -8.15
N ASP A 258 25.64 -10.84 -8.47
CA ASP A 258 25.72 -9.42 -8.82
C ASP A 258 25.45 -9.20 -10.32
N VAL A 259 24.29 -9.71 -10.79
CA VAL A 259 23.90 -9.63 -12.21
C VAL A 259 23.69 -8.17 -12.64
N LEU A 260 23.32 -7.30 -11.69
CA LEU A 260 23.01 -5.89 -11.95
C LEU A 260 24.25 -5.01 -12.13
N SER A 261 25.40 -5.34 -11.53
CA SER A 261 26.62 -4.54 -11.69
C SER A 261 27.15 -4.53 -13.13
N GLY A 262 26.85 -5.57 -13.92
CA GLY A 262 27.15 -5.63 -15.35
C GLY A 262 26.21 -4.80 -16.23
N LEU A 263 24.98 -4.55 -15.79
CA LEU A 263 23.94 -3.83 -16.54
C LEU A 263 23.97 -2.32 -16.28
N SER A 264 24.25 -1.89 -15.04
CA SER A 264 24.02 -0.50 -14.61
C SER A 264 24.95 0.53 -15.28
N ARG A 265 26.15 0.13 -15.73
CA ARG A 265 27.12 1.08 -16.32
C ARG A 265 26.97 1.35 -17.82
N ARG A 266 26.18 0.56 -18.56
CA ARG A 266 26.20 0.60 -20.04
C ARG A 266 24.90 1.01 -20.73
N THR A 267 23.74 1.00 -20.06
CA THR A 267 22.45 1.03 -20.79
C THR A 267 21.37 1.95 -20.23
N LEU A 268 21.45 2.41 -18.97
CA LEU A 268 20.38 3.20 -18.36
C LEU A 268 20.90 4.59 -17.98
N PRO A 269 20.41 5.69 -18.60
CA PRO A 269 20.78 7.07 -18.26
C PRO A 269 20.14 7.56 -16.94
N ILE A 270 19.80 6.62 -16.04
CA ILE A 270 19.16 6.90 -14.76
C ILE A 270 20.23 6.70 -13.69
N ASP A 271 21.12 7.69 -13.56
CA ASP A 271 22.27 7.69 -12.63
C ASP A 271 21.89 7.72 -11.13
N LEU A 272 20.60 7.54 -10.79
CA LEU A 272 20.07 7.75 -9.44
C LEU A 272 19.38 6.54 -8.78
N LEU A 273 19.20 5.39 -9.44
CA LEU A 273 18.21 4.40 -8.96
C LEU A 273 18.67 2.94 -8.76
N PHE A 274 19.88 2.55 -9.16
CA PHE A 274 20.33 1.16 -8.99
C PHE A 274 21.74 1.07 -8.44
N ASP A 275 21.84 1.08 -7.12
CA ASP A 275 23.02 0.55 -6.46
C ASP A 275 22.86 -0.98 -6.36
N PRO A 276 23.72 -1.76 -7.06
CA PRO A 276 23.66 -3.21 -7.07
C PRO A 276 23.81 -3.80 -5.66
N GLU A 277 24.60 -3.15 -4.80
CA GLU A 277 24.89 -3.62 -3.45
C GLU A 277 23.67 -3.47 -2.52
N TYR A 278 22.98 -2.32 -2.59
CA TYR A 278 21.70 -2.13 -1.90
C TYR A 278 20.63 -3.10 -2.41
N THR A 279 20.55 -3.28 -3.74
CA THR A 279 19.53 -4.18 -4.33
C THR A 279 19.73 -5.62 -3.90
N ARG A 280 20.99 -6.09 -3.90
CA ARG A 280 21.35 -7.43 -3.45
C ARG A 280 21.08 -7.61 -1.95
N THR A 281 21.48 -6.64 -1.13
CA THR A 281 21.26 -6.66 0.33
C THR A 281 19.76 -6.69 0.64
N ALA A 282 18.97 -5.84 -0.02
CA ALA A 282 17.53 -5.81 0.10
C ALA A 282 16.91 -7.16 -0.30
N LEU A 283 17.24 -7.71 -1.47
CA LEU A 283 16.71 -8.99 -1.93
C LEU A 283 17.09 -10.15 -1.01
N HIS A 284 18.34 -10.22 -0.56
CA HIS A 284 18.77 -11.25 0.38
C HIS A 284 17.97 -11.16 1.69
N THR A 285 17.76 -9.94 2.19
CA THR A 285 16.95 -9.71 3.40
C THR A 285 15.49 -10.09 3.16
N TYR A 286 14.87 -9.68 2.06
CA TYR A 286 13.47 -10.00 1.77
C TYR A 286 13.20 -11.49 1.48
N VAL A 287 14.14 -12.21 0.87
CA VAL A 287 13.96 -13.62 0.49
C VAL A 287 14.33 -14.57 1.64
N PHE A 288 15.33 -14.23 2.45
CA PHE A 288 15.90 -15.15 3.43
C PHE A 288 15.83 -14.67 4.89
N SER A 289 15.42 -13.43 5.16
CA SER A 289 15.17 -13.03 6.55
C SER A 289 13.96 -13.80 7.07
N PRO A 290 14.08 -14.58 8.15
CA PRO A 290 12.91 -14.87 8.97
C PRO A 290 12.44 -13.52 9.50
N GLY A 291 11.30 -13.04 9.02
CA GLY A 291 10.75 -11.73 9.41
C GLY A 291 10.69 -11.54 10.92
#